data_AF-A0A7J7CXI8-F1
#
_entry.id   AF-A0A7J7CXI8-F1
#
_cell.length_a   1.000
_cell.length_b   1.000
_cell.length_c   1.000
_cell.angle_alpha   90.00
_cell.angle_beta   90.00
_cell.angle_gamma   90.00
#
_symmetry.space_group_name_H-M   'P 1'
#
loop_
_entity.id
_entity.type
_entity.pdbx_description
1 polymer ?
#
loop_
_entity_poly.entity_id
_entity_poly.type
_entity_poly.pdbx_seq_one_letter_code
_entity_poly.pdbx_strand_id
1 'polypeptide(L)'
;MFKKAVEAKSHQRLSGADRKKLKRTIRERFRRASDADIDALLPPKAEITVSKFQNRVHVYGVEGGFPMFFDIDGRRTEIFPTGKLMSPCCIKKSEGSLVKSNHVLPCRPSGITLDVKKSSHKKLSKWLQAKSSVGLISVKEDKYKKEVVLFSINRNHPDYMSFKPEKRRVEKNDQAGDHASSGGLLYKMLEVAEIYKPSVHVNPIFASVGADTGKLYSASEASEIVFEYIEKGNLVKPTNKSVVVLDPTLCDALFKGAIKKGSTYPTEIHKKDLGPTFISRMQAHHIVTRGNESAVRKGSLKALQIVTERRQGNKKVTKVSGVETFLIDAEALATELQKKFACSTTVAELPGKKGLEVLIQGGVIEEVGKYLIEQYGIPKRYIEVLDKTKK
;
A
#
# COMPACT_ATOMS: atom_id res chain seq x y z
N MET A 1 3.10 15.49 19.86
CA MET A 1 3.12 16.70 19.03
C MET A 1 2.31 16.53 17.74
N PHE A 2 2.59 15.52 16.92
CA PHE A 2 1.88 15.27 15.65
C PHE A 2 0.71 14.26 15.78
N LYS A 3 -0.24 14.50 16.70
CA LYS A 3 -1.40 13.59 16.90
C LYS A 3 -2.51 13.79 15.85
N LYS A 4 -2.54 14.95 15.18
CA LYS A 4 -3.45 15.30 14.09
C LYS A 4 -2.62 15.60 12.85
N ALA A 5 -3.21 15.44 11.67
CA ALA A 5 -2.59 15.89 10.42
C ALA A 5 -2.36 17.41 10.51
N VAL A 6 -1.14 17.86 10.22
CA VAL A 6 -0.77 19.28 10.21
C VAL A 6 -0.02 19.55 8.93
N GLU A 7 -0.40 20.61 8.23
CA GLU A 7 0.27 21.08 7.01
C GLU A 7 1.31 22.14 7.33
N ALA A 8 2.38 22.16 6.56
CA ALA A 8 3.41 23.19 6.68
C ALA A 8 2.90 24.50 6.06
N LYS A 9 3.10 25.61 6.78
CA LYS A 9 2.77 26.96 6.31
C LYS A 9 3.73 27.42 5.21
N SER A 10 4.98 26.96 5.25
CA SER A 10 5.99 27.31 4.25
C SER A 10 7.13 26.31 4.23
N HIS A 11 7.70 26.10 3.04
CA HIS A 11 8.93 25.36 2.82
C HIS A 11 10.01 26.31 2.33
N GLN A 12 11.17 26.29 2.96
CA GLN A 12 12.28 27.17 2.60
C GLN A 12 13.61 26.40 2.60
N ARG A 13 14.49 26.71 1.65
CA ARG A 13 15.86 26.21 1.68
C ARG A 13 16.64 26.93 2.78
N LEU A 14 17.41 26.17 3.57
CA LEU A 14 18.29 26.74 4.59
C LEU A 14 19.49 27.42 3.96
N SER A 15 19.83 28.62 4.44
CA SER A 15 21.06 29.30 4.07
C SER A 15 22.30 28.56 4.59
N GLY A 16 23.46 28.79 3.97
CA GLY A 16 24.71 28.16 4.40
C GLY A 16 25.10 28.50 5.85
N ALA A 17 24.81 29.72 6.29
CA ALA A 17 25.03 30.15 7.68
C ALA A 17 24.11 29.41 8.66
N ASP A 18 22.83 29.26 8.31
CA ASP A 18 21.85 28.58 9.13
C ASP A 18 22.09 27.08 9.23
N ARG A 19 22.56 26.48 8.15
CA ARG A 19 23.03 25.10 8.12
C ARG A 19 24.16 24.85 9.10
N LYS A 20 25.17 25.74 9.14
CA LYS A 20 26.29 25.63 10.09
C LYS A 20 25.79 25.73 11.53
N LYS A 21 24.85 26.64 11.80
CA LYS A 21 24.19 26.75 13.12
C LYS A 21 23.45 25.47 13.50
N LEU A 22 22.66 24.90 12.57
CA LEU A 22 21.94 23.64 12.79
C LEU A 22 22.87 22.48 13.16
N LYS A 23 23.97 22.30 12.41
CA LYS A 23 24.97 21.26 12.70
C LYS A 23 25.63 21.47 14.07
N ARG A 24 25.94 22.71 14.43
CA ARG A 24 26.51 23.04 15.74
C ARG A 24 25.55 22.67 16.88
N THR A 25 24.28 23.05 16.78
CA THR A 25 23.26 22.69 17.80
C THR A 25 23.10 21.17 17.92
N ILE A 26 23.08 20.44 16.81
CA ILE A 26 23.01 18.96 16.81
C ILE A 26 24.25 18.38 17.51
N ARG A 27 25.46 18.87 17.21
CA ARG A 27 26.69 18.42 17.86
C ARG A 27 26.70 18.68 19.37
N GLU A 28 26.27 19.86 19.79
CA GLU A 28 26.20 20.24 21.20
C GLU A 28 25.20 19.38 21.99
N ARG A 29 24.07 19.02 21.36
CA ARG A 29 23.00 18.22 21.96
C ARG A 29 23.27 16.72 21.94
N PHE A 30 23.86 16.20 20.85
CA PHE A 30 24.17 14.78 20.68
C PHE A 30 25.67 14.52 20.80
N ARG A 31 26.24 14.74 21.98
CA ARG A 31 27.68 14.61 22.27
C ARG A 31 28.29 13.23 21.97
N ARG A 32 27.46 12.19 21.78
CA ARG A 32 27.87 10.82 21.44
C ARG A 32 27.93 10.56 19.93
N ALA A 33 27.39 11.46 19.10
CA ALA A 33 27.44 11.34 17.65
C ALA A 33 28.76 11.91 17.12
N SER A 34 29.43 11.17 16.24
CA SER A 34 30.63 11.67 15.58
C SER A 34 30.29 12.65 14.45
N ASP A 35 31.26 13.45 14.03
CA ASP A 35 31.08 14.36 12.89
C ASP A 35 30.73 13.62 11.60
N ALA A 36 31.26 12.41 11.42
CA ALA A 36 30.92 11.54 10.30
C ALA A 36 29.45 11.09 10.34
N ASP A 37 28.89 10.85 11.53
CA ASP A 37 27.47 10.49 11.68
C ASP A 37 26.58 11.69 11.33
N ILE A 38 26.93 12.89 11.79
CA ILE A 38 26.18 14.12 11.48
C ILE A 38 26.26 14.43 9.98
N ASP A 39 27.41 14.22 9.35
CA ASP A 39 27.57 14.40 7.90
C ASP A 39 26.85 13.33 7.09
N ALA A 40 26.70 12.10 7.60
CA ALA A 40 25.85 11.10 6.96
C ALA A 40 24.36 11.48 6.99
N LEU A 41 23.90 12.11 8.08
CA LEU A 41 22.51 12.57 8.22
C LEU A 41 22.22 13.88 7.48
N LEU A 42 23.19 14.79 7.43
CA LEU A 42 23.09 16.11 6.79
C LEU A 42 24.31 16.36 5.86
N PRO A 43 24.36 15.71 4.68
CA PRO A 43 25.55 15.67 3.82
C PRO A 43 25.98 17.05 3.37
N PRO A 44 27.27 17.46 3.53
CA PRO A 44 27.75 18.84 3.35
C PRO A 44 27.44 19.48 1.99
N LYS A 45 27.21 18.68 0.95
CA LYS A 45 26.85 19.14 -0.41
C LYS A 45 25.35 19.07 -0.71
N ALA A 46 24.55 18.45 0.16
CA ALA A 46 23.11 18.32 -0.02
C ALA A 46 22.37 19.60 0.39
N GLU A 47 21.28 19.90 -0.31
CA GLU A 47 20.37 20.98 0.02
C GLU A 47 19.50 20.58 1.22
N ILE A 48 19.43 21.45 2.23
CA ILE A 48 18.63 21.21 3.44
C ILE A 48 17.44 22.15 3.39
N THR A 49 16.25 21.60 3.61
CA THR A 49 15.00 22.37 3.67
C THR A 49 14.50 22.44 5.10
N VAL A 50 13.77 23.53 5.39
CA VAL A 50 13.01 23.73 6.61
C VAL A 50 11.54 23.91 6.28
N SER A 51 10.71 23.08 6.89
CA SER A 51 9.25 23.16 6.84
C SER A 51 8.76 23.85 8.10
N LYS A 52 8.12 25.01 7.98
CA LYS A 52 7.60 25.80 9.11
C LYS A 52 6.12 25.53 9.30
N PHE A 53 5.71 25.17 10.51
CA PHE A 53 4.33 24.87 10.86
C PHE A 53 3.68 26.02 11.64
N GLN A 54 2.35 26.03 11.71
CA GLN A 54 1.58 27.08 12.38
C GLN A 54 1.91 27.21 13.88
N ASN A 55 2.26 26.09 14.53
CA ASN A 55 2.60 26.04 15.95
C ASN A 55 4.08 26.41 16.24
N ARG A 56 4.74 27.19 15.37
CA ARG A 56 6.18 27.56 15.44
C ARG A 56 7.17 26.39 15.31
N VAL A 57 6.67 25.18 15.12
CA VAL A 57 7.50 23.99 14.89
C VAL A 57 8.23 24.10 13.55
N HIS A 58 9.53 23.85 13.57
CA HIS A 58 10.36 23.76 12.37
C HIS A 58 10.84 22.32 12.18
N VAL A 59 10.62 21.76 11.00
CA VAL A 59 11.08 20.41 10.65
C VAL A 59 12.18 20.53 9.59
N TYR A 60 13.32 19.89 9.83
CA TYR A 60 14.51 19.93 8.99
C TYR A 60 14.71 18.59 8.27
N GLY A 61 14.96 18.65 6.97
CA GLY A 61 15.22 17.47 6.14
C GLY A 61 16.18 17.79 5.01
N VAL A 62 16.77 16.74 4.43
CA VAL A 62 17.46 16.87 3.14
C VAL A 62 16.38 16.96 2.05
N GLU A 63 16.57 17.81 1.05
CA GLU A 63 15.65 17.95 -0.07
C GLU A 63 15.45 16.61 -0.80
N GLY A 64 14.19 16.27 -1.09
CA GLY A 64 13.82 14.95 -1.63
C GLY A 64 13.97 13.77 -0.67
N GLY A 65 14.42 14.02 0.57
CA GLY A 65 14.63 13.02 1.61
C GLY A 65 13.56 13.04 2.71
N PHE A 66 13.79 12.23 3.75
CA PHE A 66 12.91 12.19 4.93
C PHE A 66 13.24 13.31 5.92
N PRO A 67 12.26 13.78 6.71
CA PRO A 67 12.53 14.73 7.79
C PRO A 67 13.42 14.06 8.85
N MET A 68 14.53 14.71 9.19
CA MET A 68 15.57 14.17 10.05
C MET A 68 15.44 14.68 11.48
N PHE A 69 15.18 15.99 11.62
CA PHE A 69 15.13 16.68 12.90
C PHE A 69 13.94 17.63 12.97
N PHE A 70 13.48 17.95 14.16
CA PHE A 70 12.50 19.01 14.38
C PHE A 70 12.82 19.82 15.64
N ASP A 71 12.34 21.06 15.65
CA ASP A 71 12.43 22.02 16.74
C ASP A 71 11.03 22.51 17.08
N ILE A 72 10.73 22.56 18.37
CA ILE A 72 9.40 22.84 18.91
C ILE A 72 9.09 24.35 18.88
N ASP A 73 10.11 25.18 19.11
CA ASP A 73 9.92 26.63 19.31
C ASP A 73 10.40 27.47 18.12
N GLY A 74 11.04 26.81 17.15
CA GLY A 74 11.61 27.44 15.96
C GLY A 74 12.83 28.33 16.26
N ARG A 75 13.31 28.34 17.51
CA ARG A 75 14.44 29.13 18.02
C ARG A 75 15.79 28.43 17.87
N ARG A 76 15.80 27.18 17.41
CA ARG A 76 16.98 26.30 17.23
C ARG A 76 17.79 26.09 18.51
N THR A 77 17.16 26.25 19.66
CA THR A 77 17.71 25.94 20.98
C THR A 77 17.54 24.45 21.29
N GLU A 78 16.41 23.87 20.86
CA GLU A 78 16.04 22.51 21.20
C GLU A 78 15.67 21.66 19.98
N ILE A 79 16.57 20.73 19.60
CA ILE A 79 16.41 19.90 18.40
C ILE A 79 16.20 18.44 18.79
N PHE A 80 15.17 17.82 18.22
CA PHE A 80 14.79 16.43 18.44
C PHE A 80 14.90 15.63 17.13
N PRO A 81 15.33 14.35 17.18
CA PRO A 81 15.33 13.48 16.02
C PRO A 81 13.89 13.03 15.70
N THR A 82 13.58 12.81 14.43
CA THR A 82 12.30 12.19 14.08
C THR A 82 12.29 10.70 14.43
N GLY A 83 11.10 10.13 14.67
CA GLY A 83 10.98 8.69 14.96
C GLY A 83 11.52 7.79 13.83
N LYS A 84 11.56 8.30 12.59
CA LYS A 84 12.14 7.62 11.44
C LYS A 84 13.67 7.57 11.51
N LEU A 85 14.32 8.63 12.02
CA LEU A 85 15.75 8.63 12.33
C LEU A 85 16.11 7.66 13.47
N MET A 86 15.22 7.49 14.46
CA MET A 86 15.41 6.53 15.55
C MET A 86 15.00 5.09 15.20
N SER A 87 14.51 4.86 13.97
CA SER A 87 14.16 3.51 13.52
C SER A 87 15.42 2.70 13.15
N PRO A 88 15.49 1.39 13.45
CA PRO A 88 16.68 0.56 13.25
C PRO A 88 17.21 0.51 11.80
N CYS A 89 16.41 0.96 10.83
CA CYS A 89 16.77 0.97 9.41
C CYS A 89 17.80 2.05 9.04
N CYS A 90 17.99 3.11 9.84
CA CYS A 90 18.79 4.26 9.44
C CYS A 90 20.24 4.27 9.96
N ILE A 91 20.63 3.33 10.82
CA ILE A 91 22.01 3.22 11.33
C ILE A 91 22.65 1.99 10.67
N LYS A 92 23.47 2.20 9.63
CA LYS A 92 24.25 1.13 9.00
C LYS A 92 25.35 0.61 9.94
N LYS A 93 24.99 -0.38 10.77
CA LYS A 93 25.85 -1.44 11.30
C LYS A 93 24.98 -2.70 11.43
N SER A 94 25.22 -3.74 10.63
CA SER A 94 24.38 -4.95 10.67
C SER A 94 24.98 -6.05 11.55
N GLU A 95 24.25 -6.40 12.60
CA GLU A 95 24.46 -7.52 13.53
C GLU A 95 24.29 -8.88 12.81
N GLY A 96 24.97 -9.93 13.25
CA GLY A 96 24.98 -11.26 12.60
C GLY A 96 23.58 -11.92 12.44
N SER A 97 22.60 -11.48 13.23
CA SER A 97 21.19 -11.87 13.08
C SER A 97 20.58 -11.39 11.75
N LEU A 98 20.94 -10.19 11.29
CA LEU A 98 20.43 -9.58 10.05
C LEU A 98 21.00 -10.25 8.79
N VAL A 99 22.22 -10.80 8.85
CA VAL A 99 22.81 -11.57 7.74
C VAL A 99 22.01 -12.85 7.51
N LYS A 100 21.58 -13.52 8.57
CA LYS A 100 20.76 -14.73 8.46
C LYS A 100 19.39 -14.43 7.86
N SER A 101 18.71 -13.38 8.31
CA SER A 101 17.37 -13.04 7.84
C SER A 101 17.35 -12.51 6.40
N ASN A 102 18.33 -11.69 6.01
CA ASN A 102 18.28 -10.92 4.77
C ASN A 102 19.14 -11.50 3.64
N HIS A 103 20.09 -12.39 3.94
CA HIS A 103 20.99 -12.95 2.93
C HIS A 103 20.99 -14.49 2.91
N VAL A 104 20.81 -15.16 4.05
CA VAL A 104 20.81 -16.64 4.09
C VAL A 104 19.41 -17.21 3.80
N LEU A 105 18.34 -16.69 4.41
CA LEU A 105 16.98 -17.17 4.18
C LEU A 105 16.45 -16.92 2.75
N PRO A 106 16.75 -15.80 2.08
CA PRO A 106 16.27 -15.56 0.70
C PRO A 106 16.99 -16.38 -0.36
N CYS A 107 18.21 -16.86 -0.09
CA CYS A 107 19.04 -17.62 -1.03
C CYS A 107 18.90 -19.14 -0.88
N ARG A 108 17.81 -19.62 -0.25
CA ARG A 108 17.56 -21.07 -0.04
C ARG A 108 16.88 -21.72 -1.24
N PRO A 109 17.20 -22.99 -1.56
CA PRO A 109 16.42 -23.78 -2.51
C PRO A 109 14.97 -23.93 -2.02
N SER A 110 14.01 -23.95 -2.94
CA SER A 110 12.59 -24.11 -2.63
C SER A 110 12.34 -25.44 -1.91
N GLY A 111 11.78 -25.38 -0.69
CA GLY A 111 11.42 -26.56 0.11
C GLY A 111 12.21 -26.78 1.40
N ILE A 112 13.29 -26.04 1.67
CA ILE A 112 14.15 -26.28 2.85
C ILE A 112 13.93 -25.21 3.94
N THR A 113 13.55 -25.61 5.14
CA THR A 113 13.45 -24.72 6.32
C THR A 113 14.78 -24.69 7.07
N LEU A 114 15.56 -23.61 6.92
CA LEU A 114 16.86 -23.46 7.56
C LEU A 114 16.74 -22.86 8.97
N ASP A 115 16.75 -23.71 9.99
CA ASP A 115 16.91 -23.31 11.39
C ASP A 115 18.34 -23.61 11.87
N VAL A 116 19.01 -22.62 12.50
CA VAL A 116 20.37 -22.80 13.05
C VAL A 116 20.34 -23.77 14.22
N LYS A 117 19.20 -23.90 14.92
CA LYS A 117 19.02 -24.91 15.96
C LYS A 117 19.01 -26.35 15.44
N LYS A 118 18.75 -26.56 14.14
CA LYS A 118 18.79 -27.88 13.48
C LYS A 118 20.13 -28.15 12.77
N SER A 119 21.05 -27.19 12.76
CA SER A 119 22.41 -27.41 12.25
C SER A 119 23.27 -28.16 13.27
N SER A 120 24.40 -28.73 12.85
CA SER A 120 25.38 -29.39 13.73
C SER A 120 25.93 -28.48 14.83
N HIS A 121 25.69 -27.17 14.74
CA HIS A 121 26.10 -26.17 15.72
C HIS A 121 24.86 -25.46 16.30
N LYS A 122 24.47 -25.84 17.53
CA LYS A 122 23.28 -25.34 18.24
C LYS A 122 23.29 -23.82 18.54
N LYS A 123 24.39 -23.11 18.29
CA LYS A 123 24.56 -21.65 18.49
C LYS A 123 25.19 -21.00 17.26
N LEU A 124 24.62 -19.88 16.80
CA LEU A 124 25.07 -19.13 15.62
C LEU A 124 26.53 -18.69 15.73
N SER A 125 26.97 -18.25 16.91
CA SER A 125 28.36 -17.85 17.18
C SER A 125 29.36 -18.99 16.90
N LYS A 126 29.03 -20.23 17.29
CA LYS A 126 29.88 -21.40 17.04
C LYS A 126 29.90 -21.80 15.56
N TRP A 127 28.77 -21.64 14.86
CA TRP A 127 28.69 -21.90 13.43
C TRP A 127 29.55 -20.90 12.62
N LEU A 128 29.49 -19.62 12.98
CA LEU A 128 30.28 -18.56 12.34
C LEU A 128 31.79 -18.75 12.59
N GLN A 129 32.19 -19.10 13.82
CA GLN A 129 33.59 -19.44 14.13
C GLN A 129 34.07 -20.69 13.37
N ALA A 130 33.22 -21.73 13.24
CA ALA A 130 33.56 -22.93 12.48
C ALA A 130 33.77 -22.62 10.98
N LYS A 131 32.88 -21.83 10.37
CA LYS A 131 33.04 -21.38 8.97
C LYS A 131 34.20 -20.40 8.79
N SER A 132 34.60 -19.71 9.86
CA SER A 132 35.82 -18.92 9.84
C SER A 132 37.09 -19.76 9.92
N SER A 133 37.08 -20.84 10.70
CA SER A 133 38.19 -21.78 10.81
C SER A 133 38.44 -22.54 9.50
N VAL A 134 37.39 -22.77 8.71
CA VAL A 134 37.50 -23.34 7.35
C VAL A 134 37.98 -22.28 6.31
N GLY A 135 38.10 -21.01 6.70
CA GLY A 135 38.62 -19.96 5.83
C GLY A 135 37.62 -19.40 4.82
N LEU A 136 36.33 -19.75 4.94
CA LEU A 136 35.26 -19.24 4.07
C LEU A 136 34.84 -17.81 4.46
N ILE A 137 34.88 -17.49 5.75
CA ILE A 137 34.53 -16.17 6.28
C ILE A 137 35.57 -15.71 7.31
N SER A 138 35.67 -14.42 7.57
CA SER A 138 36.46 -13.89 8.69
C SER A 138 35.51 -13.30 9.72
N VAL A 139 35.65 -13.70 10.98
CA VAL A 139 34.79 -13.22 12.08
C VAL A 139 35.63 -12.62 13.20
N LYS A 140 35.11 -11.59 13.85
CA LYS A 140 35.75 -10.90 14.97
C LYS A 140 34.77 -10.77 16.13
N GLU A 141 35.23 -11.04 17.34
CA GLU A 141 34.42 -10.87 18.55
C GLU A 141 34.47 -9.42 19.02
N ASP A 142 33.29 -8.84 19.25
CA ASP A 142 33.19 -7.52 19.85
C ASP A 142 33.39 -7.64 21.37
N LYS A 143 34.48 -7.03 21.87
CA LYS A 143 34.90 -7.07 23.28
C LYS A 143 33.85 -6.53 24.25
N TYR A 144 32.93 -5.67 23.79
CA TYR A 144 31.91 -5.05 24.64
C TYR A 144 30.58 -5.80 24.66
N LYS A 145 30.23 -6.49 23.56
CA LYS A 145 28.93 -7.19 23.42
C LYS A 145 29.00 -8.71 23.51
N LYS A 146 30.19 -9.33 23.48
CA LYS A 146 30.37 -10.80 23.39
C LYS A 146 29.60 -11.42 22.21
N GLU A 147 29.43 -10.66 21.13
CA GLU A 147 28.78 -11.11 19.89
C GLU A 147 29.79 -11.24 18.76
N VAL A 148 29.60 -12.26 17.91
CA VAL A 148 30.49 -12.59 16.79
C VAL A 148 30.06 -11.79 15.56
N VAL A 149 30.91 -10.88 15.11
CA VAL A 149 30.65 -10.01 13.96
C VAL A 149 31.41 -10.55 12.74
N LEU A 150 30.71 -10.72 11.62
CA LEU A 150 31.31 -11.14 10.36
C LEU A 150 32.00 -9.93 9.70
N PHE A 151 33.29 -10.06 9.41
CA PHE A 151 34.15 -8.99 8.91
C PHE A 151 34.38 -9.06 7.40
N SER A 152 34.56 -10.27 6.85
CA SER A 152 34.76 -10.46 5.40
C SER A 152 34.41 -11.88 4.95
N ILE A 153 34.23 -12.07 3.64
CA ILE A 153 33.95 -13.35 3.01
C ILE A 153 35.08 -13.64 2.01
N ASN A 154 35.66 -14.84 2.08
CA ASN A 154 36.72 -15.26 1.18
C ASN A 154 36.12 -15.81 -0.12
N ARG A 155 36.15 -14.99 -1.16
CA ARG A 155 35.58 -15.33 -2.48
C ARG A 155 36.46 -16.27 -3.31
N ASN A 156 37.66 -16.59 -2.82
CA ASN A 156 38.58 -17.53 -3.47
C ASN A 156 38.51 -18.94 -2.84
N HIS A 157 37.58 -19.18 -1.90
CA HIS A 157 37.44 -20.47 -1.24
C HIS A 157 36.82 -21.53 -2.18
N PRO A 158 37.29 -22.80 -2.16
CA PRO A 158 36.76 -23.88 -3.03
C PRO A 158 35.24 -24.00 -3.00
N ASP A 159 34.62 -24.00 -1.82
CA ASP A 159 33.15 -24.06 -1.67
C ASP A 159 32.41 -22.86 -2.28
N TYR A 160 33.06 -21.68 -2.35
CA TYR A 160 32.48 -20.50 -3.00
C TYR A 160 32.64 -20.59 -4.52
N MET A 161 33.78 -21.08 -5.00
CA MET A 161 34.05 -21.27 -6.43
C MET A 161 33.26 -22.44 -7.03
N SER A 162 33.00 -23.50 -6.25
CA SER A 162 32.17 -24.64 -6.63
C SER A 162 30.67 -24.37 -6.47
N PHE A 163 30.29 -23.28 -5.78
CA PHE A 163 28.89 -22.88 -5.65
C PHE A 163 28.36 -22.41 -7.00
N LYS A 164 27.66 -23.31 -7.69
CA LYS A 164 26.84 -22.96 -8.83
C LYS A 164 25.48 -22.50 -8.31
N PRO A 165 25.12 -21.20 -8.42
CA PRO A 165 23.79 -20.76 -8.06
C PRO A 165 22.80 -21.57 -8.89
N GLU A 166 21.90 -22.28 -8.22
CA GLU A 166 20.84 -23.00 -8.91
C GLU A 166 20.03 -21.95 -9.67
N LYS A 167 20.09 -22.02 -11.01
CA LYS A 167 19.28 -21.18 -11.88
C LYS A 167 17.84 -21.47 -11.49
N ARG A 168 17.24 -20.56 -10.70
CA ARG A 168 15.80 -20.43 -10.62
C ARG A 168 15.32 -20.50 -12.07
N ARG A 169 14.42 -21.43 -12.40
CA ARG A 169 13.77 -21.41 -13.71
C ARG A 169 13.17 -20.01 -13.84
N VAL A 170 13.87 -19.19 -14.60
CA VAL A 170 13.36 -17.94 -15.14
C VAL A 170 12.34 -18.43 -16.16
N GLU A 171 11.07 -18.45 -15.80
CA GLU A 171 10.07 -18.18 -16.82
C GLU A 171 10.45 -16.81 -17.38
N LYS A 172 10.85 -16.83 -18.65
CA LYS A 172 11.61 -15.80 -19.36
C LYS A 172 11.15 -14.39 -18.96
N ASN A 173 12.05 -13.69 -18.29
CA ASN A 173 12.22 -12.27 -18.49
C ASN A 173 13.73 -11.95 -18.61
N ASP A 174 13.99 -11.08 -19.59
CA ASP A 174 15.17 -10.22 -19.80
C ASP A 174 16.43 -10.82 -20.47
N GLN A 175 17.23 -10.14 -21.29
CA GLN A 175 17.26 -8.89 -22.10
C GLN A 175 18.73 -8.76 -22.60
N ALA A 176 19.00 -7.97 -23.65
CA ALA A 176 20.12 -7.00 -23.78
C ALA A 176 20.37 -6.65 -25.26
N GLY A 177 20.70 -5.43 -25.70
CA GLY A 177 20.87 -4.11 -25.06
C GLY A 177 20.18 -3.03 -25.94
N ASP A 178 20.19 -1.73 -25.68
CA ASP A 178 21.26 -0.87 -25.18
C ASP A 178 20.68 0.50 -24.73
N HIS A 179 21.43 1.25 -23.92
CA HIS A 179 21.29 2.70 -23.58
C HIS A 179 19.98 3.45 -23.90
N ALA A 180 19.14 3.68 -22.87
CA ALA A 180 18.40 4.94 -22.63
C ALA A 180 17.52 4.84 -21.36
N SER A 181 17.47 5.93 -20.60
CA SER A 181 16.43 6.35 -19.65
C SER A 181 15.12 5.56 -19.62
N SER A 182 14.74 5.00 -18.45
CA SER A 182 13.41 5.06 -17.80
C SER A 182 13.28 4.01 -16.70
N GLY A 183 13.09 4.43 -15.45
CA GLY A 183 12.68 3.54 -14.36
C GLY A 183 11.23 3.09 -14.58
N GLY A 184 11.03 1.86 -15.06
CA GLY A 184 9.72 1.25 -15.18
C GLY A 184 9.20 0.81 -13.81
N LEU A 185 8.25 1.56 -13.27
CA LEU A 185 7.34 1.06 -12.25
C LEU A 185 6.57 -0.12 -12.84
N LEU A 186 6.87 -1.34 -12.41
CA LEU A 186 5.93 -2.46 -12.55
C LEU A 186 4.72 -2.11 -11.67
N TYR A 187 3.73 -1.41 -12.25
CA TYR A 187 2.50 -1.06 -11.56
C TYR A 187 1.80 -2.35 -11.16
N LYS A 188 1.69 -2.54 -9.85
CA LYS A 188 1.01 -3.66 -9.22
C LYS A 188 -0.37 -3.85 -9.87
N MET A 189 -0.70 -5.08 -10.26
CA MET A 189 -2.01 -5.43 -10.81
C MET A 189 -3.14 -4.91 -9.89
N LEU A 190 -4.17 -4.37 -10.52
CA LEU A 190 -5.39 -3.93 -9.86
C LEU A 190 -6.28 -5.15 -9.63
N GLU A 191 -6.62 -5.42 -8.38
CA GLU A 191 -7.63 -6.41 -8.00
C GLU A 191 -8.82 -5.69 -7.36
N VAL A 192 -10.03 -6.01 -7.83
CA VAL A 192 -11.28 -5.50 -7.30
C VAL A 192 -12.15 -6.68 -6.90
N ALA A 193 -12.55 -6.72 -5.64
CA ALA A 193 -13.46 -7.73 -5.12
C ALA A 193 -14.70 -7.06 -4.51
N GLU A 194 -15.88 -7.58 -4.84
CA GLU A 194 -17.14 -7.21 -4.19
C GLU A 194 -17.30 -7.99 -2.89
N ILE A 195 -17.64 -7.29 -1.83
CA ILE A 195 -17.81 -7.83 -0.49
C ILE A 195 -19.05 -7.24 0.16
N TYR A 196 -19.61 -7.95 1.12
CA TYR A 196 -20.89 -7.62 1.72
C TYR A 196 -20.74 -7.57 3.23
N LYS A 197 -21.30 -6.52 3.82
CA LYS A 197 -21.40 -6.39 5.28
C LYS A 197 -22.84 -6.68 5.71
N PRO A 198 -23.06 -7.49 6.76
CA PRO A 198 -24.40 -7.75 7.28
C PRO A 198 -25.15 -6.46 7.61
N SER A 199 -26.43 -6.42 7.26
CA SER A 199 -27.35 -5.33 7.55
C SER A 199 -28.25 -5.68 8.75
N VAL A 200 -28.88 -4.67 9.34
CA VAL A 200 -29.78 -4.83 10.50
C VAL A 200 -30.89 -5.86 10.21
N HIS A 201 -31.34 -5.96 8.95
CA HIS A 201 -32.38 -6.90 8.55
C HIS A 201 -31.92 -8.36 8.52
N VAL A 202 -30.67 -8.63 8.17
CA VAL A 202 -30.14 -10.00 8.05
C VAL A 202 -29.45 -10.49 9.32
N ASN A 203 -29.12 -9.59 10.26
CA ASN A 203 -28.48 -9.94 11.54
C ASN A 203 -29.14 -11.10 12.31
N PRO A 204 -30.49 -11.25 12.35
CA PRO A 204 -31.12 -12.40 13.02
C PRO A 204 -30.75 -13.75 12.39
N ILE A 205 -30.55 -13.80 11.07
CA ILE A 205 -30.11 -15.00 10.35
C ILE A 205 -28.67 -15.33 10.73
N PHE A 206 -27.78 -14.34 10.73
CA PHE A 206 -26.39 -14.49 11.16
C PHE A 206 -26.30 -14.99 12.61
N ALA A 207 -27.11 -14.44 13.53
CA ALA A 207 -27.13 -14.86 14.93
C ALA A 207 -27.62 -16.30 15.11
N SER A 208 -28.58 -16.74 14.30
CA SER A 208 -29.13 -18.11 14.37
C SER A 208 -28.12 -19.18 13.93
N VAL A 209 -27.23 -18.82 12.99
CA VAL A 209 -26.14 -19.68 12.50
C VAL A 209 -24.87 -19.53 13.36
N GLY A 210 -24.75 -18.46 14.15
CA GLY A 210 -23.55 -18.18 14.95
C GLY A 210 -22.45 -17.48 14.14
N ALA A 211 -22.80 -16.85 13.02
CA ALA A 211 -21.88 -16.11 12.17
C ALA A 211 -21.65 -14.67 12.67
N ASP A 212 -20.45 -14.13 12.45
CA ASP A 212 -20.06 -12.80 12.91
C ASP A 212 -20.72 -11.69 12.08
N THR A 213 -21.36 -10.71 12.73
CA THR A 213 -21.99 -9.56 12.06
C THR A 213 -21.00 -8.43 11.73
N GLY A 214 -19.80 -8.45 12.30
CA GLY A 214 -18.74 -7.48 12.08
C GLY A 214 -17.83 -7.77 10.89
N LYS A 215 -17.78 -9.04 10.44
CA LYS A 215 -16.94 -9.51 9.34
C LYS A 215 -17.49 -9.09 7.96
N LEU A 216 -16.58 -9.00 6.98
CA LEU A 216 -16.89 -8.81 5.57
C LEU A 216 -16.94 -10.17 4.87
N TYR A 217 -17.96 -10.38 4.04
CA TYR A 217 -18.24 -11.65 3.39
C TYR A 217 -18.21 -11.51 1.87
N SER A 218 -17.71 -12.52 1.17
CA SER A 218 -17.92 -12.69 -0.27
C SER A 218 -19.37 -13.10 -0.58
N ALA A 219 -19.78 -13.02 -1.85
CA ALA A 219 -21.11 -13.47 -2.29
C ALA A 219 -21.36 -14.96 -1.97
N SER A 220 -20.34 -15.80 -2.12
CA SER A 220 -20.42 -17.23 -1.81
C SER A 220 -20.58 -17.47 -0.32
N GLU A 221 -19.71 -16.88 0.51
CA GLU A 221 -19.80 -17.03 1.99
C GLU A 221 -21.15 -16.52 2.51
N ALA A 222 -21.65 -15.39 1.98
CA ALA A 222 -22.96 -14.85 2.37
C ALA A 222 -24.12 -15.79 1.99
N SER A 223 -24.03 -16.45 0.83
CA SER A 223 -25.04 -17.42 0.39
C SER A 223 -25.00 -18.69 1.23
N GLU A 224 -23.80 -19.16 1.59
CA GLU A 224 -23.61 -20.32 2.47
C GLU A 224 -24.29 -20.13 3.83
N ILE A 225 -24.19 -18.94 4.43
CA ILE A 225 -24.84 -18.63 5.71
C ILE A 225 -26.36 -18.79 5.62
N VAL A 226 -26.97 -18.31 4.53
CA VAL A 226 -28.42 -18.44 4.36
C VAL A 226 -28.82 -19.89 4.07
N PHE A 227 -27.96 -20.66 3.38
CA PHE A 227 -28.19 -22.07 3.14
C PHE A 227 -28.06 -22.91 4.42
N GLU A 228 -27.10 -22.60 5.28
CA GLU A 228 -26.95 -23.24 6.58
C GLU A 228 -28.16 -22.94 7.49
N TYR A 229 -28.70 -21.72 7.42
CA TYR A 229 -29.93 -21.36 8.14
C TYR A 229 -31.13 -22.23 7.72
N ILE A 230 -31.38 -22.39 6.42
CA ILE A 230 -32.54 -23.18 5.94
C ILE A 230 -32.39 -24.67 6.24
N GLU A 231 -31.16 -25.18 6.27
CA GLU A 231 -30.87 -26.58 6.62
C GLU A 231 -31.10 -26.81 8.11
N LYS A 232 -30.64 -25.90 8.97
CA LYS A 232 -30.89 -25.94 10.42
C LYS A 232 -32.38 -25.83 10.76
N GLY A 233 -33.11 -25.02 10.02
CA GLY A 233 -34.56 -24.84 10.19
C GLY A 233 -35.43 -25.88 9.49
N ASN A 234 -34.85 -26.82 8.72
CA ASN A 234 -35.57 -27.75 7.84
C ASN A 234 -36.65 -27.06 6.97
N LEU A 235 -36.33 -25.89 6.44
CA LEU A 235 -37.27 -25.02 5.70
C LEU A 235 -37.45 -25.42 4.23
N VAL A 236 -36.74 -26.46 3.77
CA VAL A 236 -36.84 -26.97 2.40
C VAL A 236 -38.05 -27.90 2.28
N LYS A 237 -38.91 -27.70 1.27
CA LYS A 237 -40.09 -28.55 1.08
C LYS A 237 -39.68 -30.02 0.79
N PRO A 238 -40.26 -31.01 1.49
CA PRO A 238 -40.00 -32.43 1.19
C PRO A 238 -40.45 -32.84 -0.22
N THR A 239 -41.56 -32.27 -0.70
CA THR A 239 -42.15 -32.55 -2.01
C THR A 239 -41.34 -31.96 -3.18
N ASN A 240 -40.65 -30.84 -2.95
CA ASN A 240 -39.82 -30.18 -3.96
C ASN A 240 -38.61 -29.50 -3.31
N LYS A 241 -37.44 -30.16 -3.41
CA LYS A 241 -36.17 -29.69 -2.84
C LYS A 241 -35.66 -28.36 -3.42
N SER A 242 -36.30 -27.85 -4.48
CA SER A 242 -35.94 -26.57 -5.12
C SER A 242 -36.68 -25.37 -4.53
N VAL A 243 -37.61 -25.59 -3.59
CA VAL A 243 -38.45 -24.55 -2.98
C VAL A 243 -38.23 -24.53 -1.47
N VAL A 244 -38.08 -23.32 -0.94
CA VAL A 244 -37.89 -23.04 0.49
C VAL A 244 -39.15 -22.34 1.01
N VAL A 245 -39.69 -22.84 2.11
CA VAL A 245 -40.77 -22.20 2.86
C VAL A 245 -40.18 -21.11 3.74
N LEU A 246 -40.71 -19.91 3.65
CA LEU A 246 -40.21 -18.75 4.38
C LEU A 246 -40.83 -18.74 5.79
N ASP A 247 -39.98 -18.82 6.81
CA ASP A 247 -40.40 -18.52 8.17
C ASP A 247 -40.51 -16.99 8.37
N PRO A 248 -41.10 -16.51 9.48
CA PRO A 248 -41.26 -15.07 9.70
C PRO A 248 -39.93 -14.31 9.70
N THR A 249 -38.85 -14.91 10.20
CA THR A 249 -37.53 -14.29 10.31
C THR A 249 -36.85 -14.13 8.96
N LEU A 250 -36.87 -15.16 8.13
CA LEU A 250 -36.33 -15.17 6.77
C LEU A 250 -37.17 -14.30 5.84
N CYS A 251 -38.49 -14.33 5.99
CA CYS A 251 -39.39 -13.45 5.24
C CYS A 251 -39.08 -11.97 5.55
N ASP A 252 -38.96 -11.61 6.84
CA ASP A 252 -38.58 -10.26 7.25
C ASP A 252 -37.18 -9.87 6.74
N ALA A 253 -36.20 -10.77 6.84
CA ALA A 253 -34.84 -10.51 6.38
C ALA A 253 -34.79 -10.18 4.87
N LEU A 254 -35.52 -10.95 4.05
CA LEU A 254 -35.52 -10.84 2.60
C LEU A 254 -36.40 -9.71 2.08
N PHE A 255 -37.58 -9.49 2.69
CA PHE A 255 -38.64 -8.69 2.05
C PHE A 255 -39.05 -7.44 2.81
N LYS A 256 -38.71 -7.29 4.10
CA LYS A 256 -39.15 -6.15 4.91
C LYS A 256 -38.67 -4.82 4.33
N GLY A 257 -39.61 -4.01 3.87
CA GLY A 257 -39.33 -2.72 3.21
C GLY A 257 -38.75 -2.82 1.79
N ALA A 258 -38.56 -4.03 1.25
CA ALA A 258 -38.24 -4.24 -0.17
C ALA A 258 -39.52 -4.28 -1.04
N ILE A 259 -40.61 -4.82 -0.50
CA ILE A 259 -41.90 -4.88 -1.20
C ILE A 259 -42.75 -3.65 -0.88
N LYS A 260 -43.53 -3.18 -1.88
CA LYS A 260 -44.43 -2.02 -1.76
C LYS A 260 -45.42 -2.23 -0.60
N LYS A 261 -45.71 -1.16 0.16
CA LYS A 261 -46.72 -1.19 1.23
C LYS A 261 -48.07 -1.63 0.65
N GLY A 262 -48.59 -2.79 1.08
CA GLY A 262 -49.89 -3.32 0.68
C GLY A 262 -49.88 -4.63 -0.13
N SER A 263 -48.71 -5.15 -0.51
CA SER A 263 -48.60 -6.49 -1.13
C SER A 263 -48.43 -7.59 -0.08
N THR A 264 -49.03 -8.75 -0.32
CA THR A 264 -48.82 -9.96 0.49
C THR A 264 -47.35 -10.38 0.44
N TYR A 265 -46.77 -10.67 1.61
CA TYR A 265 -45.43 -11.24 1.68
C TYR A 265 -45.39 -12.63 1.04
N PRO A 266 -44.37 -12.96 0.23
CA PRO A 266 -44.18 -14.30 -0.28
C PRO A 266 -44.07 -15.31 0.86
N THR A 267 -44.70 -16.47 0.70
CA THR A 267 -44.59 -17.61 1.61
C THR A 267 -43.49 -18.58 1.19
N GLU A 268 -43.05 -18.52 -0.06
CA GLU A 268 -42.10 -19.45 -0.66
C GLU A 268 -41.13 -18.72 -1.59
N ILE A 269 -39.90 -19.23 -1.67
CA ILE A 269 -38.88 -18.75 -2.60
C ILE A 269 -38.14 -19.93 -3.22
N HIS A 270 -37.72 -19.78 -4.49
CA HIS A 270 -36.86 -20.76 -5.12
C HIS A 270 -35.44 -20.70 -4.54
N LYS A 271 -34.82 -21.86 -4.34
CA LYS A 271 -33.45 -21.97 -3.79
C LYS A 271 -32.42 -21.20 -4.63
N LYS A 272 -32.64 -21.08 -5.95
CA LYS A 272 -31.78 -20.33 -6.88
C LYS A 272 -31.81 -18.81 -6.61
N ASP A 273 -32.96 -18.29 -6.20
CA ASP A 273 -33.15 -16.85 -5.99
C ASP A 273 -32.83 -16.43 -4.56
N LEU A 274 -32.77 -17.38 -3.62
CA LEU A 274 -32.53 -17.13 -2.20
C LEU A 274 -31.18 -16.41 -1.95
N GLY A 275 -30.09 -16.93 -2.51
CA GLY A 275 -28.75 -16.33 -2.36
C GLY A 275 -28.69 -14.89 -2.90
N PRO A 276 -29.03 -14.64 -4.17
CA PRO A 276 -29.07 -13.29 -4.73
C PRO A 276 -29.98 -12.34 -3.96
N THR A 277 -31.17 -12.79 -3.56
CA THR A 277 -32.11 -11.98 -2.77
C THR A 277 -31.49 -11.63 -1.41
N PHE A 278 -30.84 -12.58 -0.75
CA PHE A 278 -30.18 -12.34 0.54
C PHE A 278 -29.02 -11.34 0.42
N ILE A 279 -28.15 -11.51 -0.58
CA ILE A 279 -27.02 -10.59 -0.85
C ILE A 279 -27.52 -9.18 -1.11
N SER A 280 -28.64 -9.02 -1.84
CA SER A 280 -29.23 -7.70 -2.13
C SER A 280 -29.67 -6.93 -0.87
N ARG A 281 -29.90 -7.66 0.24
CA ARG A 281 -30.30 -7.11 1.54
C ARG A 281 -29.11 -6.78 2.42
N MET A 282 -27.91 -7.23 2.06
CA MET A 282 -26.66 -6.87 2.73
C MET A 282 -26.14 -5.51 2.24
N GLN A 283 -25.19 -4.94 2.97
CA GLN A 283 -24.55 -3.69 2.57
C GLN A 283 -23.39 -3.99 1.62
N ALA A 284 -23.55 -3.65 0.34
CA ALA A 284 -22.49 -3.76 -0.66
C ALA A 284 -21.29 -2.87 -0.31
N HIS A 285 -20.11 -3.46 -0.38
CA HIS A 285 -18.80 -2.84 -0.24
C HIS A 285 -17.89 -3.39 -1.34
N HIS A 286 -16.75 -2.75 -1.55
CA HIS A 286 -15.72 -3.25 -2.44
C HIS A 286 -14.34 -3.12 -1.79
N ILE A 287 -13.47 -4.05 -2.12
CA ILE A 287 -12.05 -4.01 -1.82
C ILE A 287 -11.33 -3.69 -3.12
N VAL A 288 -10.51 -2.65 -3.08
CA VAL A 288 -9.52 -2.39 -4.12
C VAL A 288 -8.16 -2.72 -3.56
N THR A 289 -7.45 -3.62 -4.21
CA THR A 289 -6.08 -4.01 -3.86
C THR A 289 -5.15 -3.64 -5.00
N ARG A 290 -4.06 -2.97 -4.65
CA ARG A 290 -2.99 -2.60 -5.56
C ARG A 290 -1.65 -2.95 -4.92
N GLY A 291 -1.19 -4.17 -5.22
CA GLY A 291 -0.01 -4.78 -4.61
C GLY A 291 -0.19 -4.92 -3.11
N ASN A 292 0.56 -4.16 -2.32
CA ASN A 292 0.52 -4.26 -0.85
C ASN A 292 -0.52 -3.35 -0.19
N GLU A 293 -1.17 -2.48 -0.97
CA GLU A 293 -2.18 -1.55 -0.45
C GLU A 293 -3.57 -2.08 -0.77
N SER A 294 -4.45 -2.09 0.24
CA SER A 294 -5.84 -2.49 0.09
C SER A 294 -6.74 -1.49 0.78
N ALA A 295 -7.83 -1.08 0.14
CA ALA A 295 -8.84 -0.22 0.74
C ALA A 295 -10.23 -0.82 0.60
N VAL A 296 -10.95 -0.86 1.73
CA VAL A 296 -12.37 -1.20 1.79
C VAL A 296 -13.18 0.07 1.70
N ARG A 297 -14.14 0.12 0.77
CA ARG A 297 -15.04 1.26 0.62
C ARG A 297 -16.48 0.79 0.52
N LYS A 298 -17.40 1.64 0.99
CA LYS A 298 -18.82 1.37 0.96
C LYS A 298 -19.40 1.62 -0.43
N GLY A 299 -20.34 0.76 -0.83
CA GLY A 299 -21.05 0.84 -2.10
C GLY A 299 -20.31 0.16 -3.25
N SER A 300 -20.86 0.31 -4.45
CA SER A 300 -20.22 -0.14 -5.69
C SER A 300 -18.97 0.69 -6.00
N LEU A 301 -18.05 0.09 -6.76
CA LEU A 301 -16.86 0.78 -7.25
C LEU A 301 -17.29 1.92 -8.19
N LYS A 302 -16.88 3.16 -7.88
CA LYS A 302 -17.14 4.31 -8.75
C LYS A 302 -16.15 4.32 -9.90
N ALA A 303 -16.65 4.53 -11.11
CA ALA A 303 -15.79 4.71 -12.28
C ALA A 303 -14.95 5.98 -12.16
N LEU A 304 -13.74 5.92 -12.71
CA LEU A 304 -12.88 7.07 -12.96
C LEU A 304 -13.48 7.87 -14.12
N GLN A 305 -13.48 9.20 -14.01
CA GLN A 305 -14.03 10.07 -15.04
C GLN A 305 -12.92 10.81 -15.77
N ILE A 306 -12.94 10.73 -17.10
CA ILE A 306 -12.08 11.49 -18.01
C ILE A 306 -12.96 12.46 -18.79
N VAL A 307 -12.83 13.75 -18.49
CA VAL A 307 -13.66 14.80 -19.10
C VAL A 307 -12.79 15.74 -19.89
N THR A 308 -13.11 15.98 -21.17
CA THR A 308 -12.47 17.04 -21.94
C THR A 308 -13.43 18.19 -22.18
N GLU A 309 -12.99 19.42 -21.86
CA GLU A 309 -13.79 20.64 -22.04
C GLU A 309 -12.94 21.78 -22.62
N ARG A 310 -13.61 22.80 -23.17
CA ARG A 310 -12.94 24.00 -23.67
C ARG A 310 -12.71 24.98 -22.52
N ARG A 311 -11.51 25.54 -22.42
CA ARG A 311 -11.13 26.54 -21.44
C ARG A 311 -10.57 27.76 -22.16
N GLN A 312 -11.13 28.95 -21.94
CA GLN A 312 -10.69 30.20 -22.56
C GLN A 312 -10.50 30.10 -24.10
N GLY A 313 -11.60 30.17 -24.84
CA GLY A 313 -11.60 30.09 -26.30
C GLY A 313 -11.51 28.65 -26.81
N ASN A 314 -10.65 28.41 -27.81
CA ASN A 314 -10.50 27.09 -28.45
C ASN A 314 -9.53 26.14 -27.75
N LYS A 315 -8.94 26.53 -26.61
CA LYS A 315 -8.05 25.63 -25.86
C LYS A 315 -8.86 24.54 -25.19
N LYS A 316 -8.37 23.31 -25.24
CA LYS A 316 -8.97 22.15 -24.59
C LYS A 316 -8.19 21.79 -23.34
N VAL A 317 -8.89 21.30 -22.33
CA VAL A 317 -8.32 20.74 -21.11
C VAL A 317 -9.00 19.41 -20.84
N THR A 318 -8.19 18.38 -20.59
CA THR A 318 -8.64 17.06 -20.15
C THR A 318 -8.49 16.97 -18.64
N LYS A 319 -9.51 16.45 -17.96
CA LYS A 319 -9.60 16.30 -16.52
C LYS A 319 -9.76 14.83 -16.17
N VAL A 320 -9.02 14.37 -15.17
CA VAL A 320 -9.07 12.98 -14.69
C VAL A 320 -9.40 12.99 -13.21
N SER A 321 -10.54 12.41 -12.84
CA SER A 321 -11.04 12.41 -11.45
C SER A 321 -11.43 11.02 -10.98
N GLY A 322 -11.35 10.80 -9.66
CA GLY A 322 -11.66 9.50 -9.04
C GLY A 322 -10.50 8.50 -9.05
N VAL A 323 -9.28 8.96 -9.36
CA VAL A 323 -8.04 8.17 -9.37
C VAL A 323 -7.74 7.55 -8.00
N GLU A 324 -8.12 8.24 -6.93
CA GLU A 324 -7.98 7.77 -5.57
C GLU A 324 -8.77 6.49 -5.30
N THR A 325 -9.85 6.23 -6.06
CA THR A 325 -10.64 4.99 -5.98
C THR A 325 -9.86 3.76 -6.38
N PHE A 326 -8.85 3.94 -7.22
CA PHE A 326 -7.99 2.86 -7.72
C PHE A 326 -6.64 2.82 -7.00
N LEU A 327 -6.53 3.49 -5.84
CA LEU A 327 -5.28 3.65 -5.08
C LEU A 327 -4.16 4.24 -5.94
N ILE A 328 -4.51 5.21 -6.78
CA ILE A 328 -3.56 5.98 -7.58
C ILE A 328 -3.35 7.32 -6.90
N ASP A 329 -2.08 7.69 -6.73
CA ASP A 329 -1.72 9.02 -6.30
C ASP A 329 -1.85 10.01 -7.47
N ALA A 330 -2.64 11.06 -7.26
CA ALA A 330 -2.94 12.06 -8.28
C ALA A 330 -1.69 12.86 -8.69
N GLU A 331 -0.79 13.15 -7.75
CA GLU A 331 0.44 13.91 -8.00
C GLU A 331 1.46 13.09 -8.80
N ALA A 332 1.64 11.82 -8.42
CA ALA A 332 2.45 10.88 -9.19
C ALA A 332 1.90 10.72 -10.61
N LEU A 333 0.59 10.51 -10.77
CA LEU A 333 -0.05 10.40 -12.08
C LEU A 333 0.15 11.67 -12.91
N ALA A 334 -0.04 12.86 -12.33
CA ALA A 334 0.18 14.12 -13.04
C ALA A 334 1.60 14.22 -13.61
N THR A 335 2.61 13.91 -12.79
CA THR A 335 4.02 13.93 -13.21
C THR A 335 4.32 12.95 -14.35
N GLU A 336 3.70 11.77 -14.33
CA GLU A 336 3.84 10.79 -15.40
C GLU A 336 3.18 11.24 -16.70
N LEU A 337 1.95 11.74 -16.62
CA LEU A 337 1.19 12.22 -17.78
C LEU A 337 1.87 13.44 -18.40
N GLN A 338 2.45 14.34 -17.60
CA GLN A 338 3.25 15.47 -18.07
C GLN A 338 4.43 15.01 -18.94
N LYS A 339 5.17 13.99 -18.49
CA LYS A 339 6.30 13.43 -19.25
C LYS A 339 5.82 12.69 -20.50
N LYS A 340 4.72 11.94 -20.39
CA LYS A 340 4.21 11.10 -21.47
C LYS A 340 3.65 11.92 -22.64
N PHE A 341 2.89 12.98 -22.34
CA PHE A 341 2.20 13.80 -23.33
C PHE A 341 2.92 15.12 -23.63
N ALA A 342 4.08 15.36 -23.02
CA ALA A 342 4.85 16.60 -23.16
C ALA A 342 3.99 17.86 -22.94
N CYS A 343 3.06 17.80 -21.98
CA CYS A 343 2.08 18.85 -21.72
C CYS A 343 2.06 19.26 -20.25
N SER A 344 1.61 20.47 -19.96
CA SER A 344 1.47 20.92 -18.56
C SER A 344 0.32 20.18 -17.87
N THR A 345 0.60 19.64 -16.68
CA THR A 345 -0.39 19.01 -15.81
C THR A 345 -0.41 19.68 -14.45
N THR A 346 -1.57 19.78 -13.84
CA THR A 346 -1.74 20.33 -12.48
C THR A 346 -2.77 19.51 -11.71
N VAL A 347 -2.55 19.31 -10.42
CA VAL A 347 -3.55 18.69 -9.53
C VAL A 347 -4.38 19.78 -8.87
N ALA A 348 -5.70 19.58 -8.82
CA ALA A 348 -6.63 20.47 -8.14
C ALA A 348 -7.64 19.67 -7.30
N GLU A 349 -8.26 20.32 -6.32
CA GLU A 349 -9.37 19.71 -5.57
C GLU A 349 -10.64 19.69 -6.41
N LEU A 350 -11.41 18.61 -6.30
CA LEU A 350 -12.68 18.46 -7.01
C LEU A 350 -13.72 19.47 -6.50
N PRO A 351 -14.38 20.23 -7.40
CA PRO A 351 -15.43 21.16 -6.99
C PRO A 351 -16.66 20.41 -6.48
N GLY A 352 -17.04 20.66 -5.23
CA GLY A 352 -18.25 20.11 -4.61
C GLY A 352 -18.16 18.64 -4.15
N LYS A 353 -17.01 17.99 -4.28
CA LYS A 353 -16.76 16.62 -3.80
C LYS A 353 -15.37 16.53 -3.18
N LYS A 354 -15.20 15.63 -2.20
CA LYS A 354 -13.87 15.31 -1.68
C LYS A 354 -13.12 14.46 -2.70
N GLY A 355 -11.95 14.90 -3.12
CA GLY A 355 -11.06 14.17 -4.02
C GLY A 355 -10.16 15.12 -4.80
N LEU A 356 -9.19 14.54 -5.49
CA LEU A 356 -8.25 15.26 -6.35
C LEU A 356 -8.60 15.00 -7.81
N GLU A 357 -8.34 15.99 -8.65
CA GLU A 357 -8.51 15.94 -10.10
C GLU A 357 -7.20 16.37 -10.77
N VAL A 358 -6.76 15.56 -11.73
CA VAL A 358 -5.59 15.86 -12.56
C VAL A 358 -6.06 16.60 -13.80
N LEU A 359 -5.60 17.83 -13.96
CA LEU A 359 -5.83 18.67 -15.13
C LEU A 359 -4.66 18.52 -16.09
N ILE A 360 -4.97 18.32 -17.37
CA ILE A 360 -4.00 18.07 -18.44
C ILE A 360 -4.31 19.04 -19.58
N GLN A 361 -3.33 19.83 -20.01
CA GLN A 361 -3.52 20.73 -21.14
C GLN A 361 -3.63 19.94 -22.45
N GLY A 362 -4.68 20.19 -23.24
CA GLY A 362 -4.94 19.49 -24.50
C GLY A 362 -6.25 18.71 -24.51
N GLY A 363 -6.53 18.06 -25.64
CA GLY A 363 -7.68 17.17 -25.82
C GLY A 363 -7.25 15.72 -25.90
N VAL A 364 -6.53 15.24 -24.89
CA VAL A 364 -5.83 13.93 -24.86
C VAL A 364 -6.70 12.80 -24.29
N ILE A 365 -8.01 12.87 -24.52
CA ILE A 365 -9.00 12.03 -23.84
C ILE A 365 -8.79 10.53 -24.10
N GLU A 366 -8.52 10.16 -25.36
CA GLU A 366 -8.32 8.78 -25.79
C GLU A 366 -6.97 8.25 -25.31
N GLU A 367 -5.95 9.08 -25.36
CA GLU A 367 -4.58 8.72 -24.95
C GLU A 367 -4.48 8.48 -23.45
N VAL A 368 -5.14 9.31 -22.64
CA VAL A 368 -5.23 9.13 -21.18
C VAL A 368 -5.99 7.84 -20.86
N GLY A 369 -7.12 7.59 -21.52
CA GLY A 369 -7.89 6.36 -21.32
C GLY A 369 -7.06 5.11 -21.64
N LYS A 370 -6.34 5.13 -22.77
CA LYS A 370 -5.43 4.05 -23.16
C LYS A 370 -4.30 3.85 -22.14
N TYR A 371 -3.69 4.94 -21.68
CA TYR A 371 -2.61 4.89 -20.67
C TYR A 371 -3.07 4.26 -19.35
N LEU A 372 -4.27 4.59 -18.86
CA LEU A 372 -4.84 4.02 -17.64
C LEU A 372 -5.17 2.52 -17.77
N ILE A 373 -5.53 2.06 -18.96
CA ILE A 373 -5.77 0.64 -19.22
C ILE A 373 -4.42 -0.11 -19.29
N GLU A 374 -3.46 0.40 -20.04
CA GLU A 374 -2.20 -0.29 -20.33
C GLU A 374 -1.22 -0.26 -19.14
N GLN A 375 -1.04 0.90 -18.52
CA GLN A 375 -0.05 1.05 -17.44
C GLN A 375 -0.66 0.76 -16.07
N TYR A 376 -1.93 1.13 -15.87
CA TYR A 376 -2.61 0.98 -14.58
C TYR A 376 -3.57 -0.22 -14.54
N GLY A 377 -3.75 -0.96 -15.64
CA GLY A 377 -4.59 -2.16 -15.65
C GLY A 377 -6.05 -1.90 -15.27
N ILE A 378 -6.55 -0.67 -15.40
CA ILE A 378 -7.93 -0.33 -15.05
C ILE A 378 -8.85 -0.87 -16.14
N PRO A 379 -9.82 -1.75 -15.82
CA PRO A 379 -10.78 -2.23 -16.80
C PRO A 379 -11.59 -1.08 -17.41
N LYS A 380 -11.83 -1.13 -18.72
CA LYS A 380 -12.60 -0.11 -19.46
C LYS A 380 -13.99 0.16 -18.86
N ARG A 381 -14.63 -0.85 -18.24
CA ARG A 381 -15.93 -0.72 -17.55
C ARG A 381 -15.91 0.28 -16.37
N TYR A 382 -14.74 0.61 -15.84
CA TYR A 382 -14.57 1.56 -14.74
C TYR A 382 -13.96 2.88 -15.21
N ILE A 383 -13.96 3.15 -16.52
CA ILE A 383 -13.50 4.41 -17.10
C ILE A 383 -14.68 5.04 -17.85
N GLU A 384 -15.20 6.13 -17.32
CA GLU A 384 -16.21 6.96 -17.95
C GLU A 384 -15.52 8.10 -18.72
N VAL A 385 -15.84 8.22 -20.01
CA VAL A 385 -15.24 9.21 -20.89
C VAL A 385 -16.32 10.18 -21.36
N LEU A 386 -16.10 11.48 -21.17
CA LEU A 386 -17.02 12.54 -21.57
C LEU A 386 -16.29 13.64 -22.33
N ASP A 387 -16.56 13.76 -23.63
CA ASP A 387 -16.04 14.86 -24.45
C ASP A 387 -17.10 15.95 -24.61
N LYS A 388 -16.96 17.05 -23.86
CA LYS A 388 -17.85 18.22 -23.97
C LYS A 388 -17.49 19.14 -25.15
N THR A 389 -16.46 18.79 -25.94
CA THR A 389 -15.98 19.60 -27.05
C THR A 389 -16.58 19.20 -28.40
N LYS A 390 -17.16 18.00 -28.46
CA LYS A 390 -17.95 17.48 -29.59
C LYS A 390 -19.42 17.83 -29.33
N LYS A 391 -20.07 18.47 -30.30
CA LYS A 391 -21.52 18.74 -30.29
C LYS A 391 -22.26 17.54 -30.84
#